data_AF-A0A8T4NUA7-F1
#
_entry.id   AF-A0A8T4NUA7-F1
#
_cell.length_a   1.000
_cell.length_b   1.000
_cell.length_c   1.000
_cell.angle_alpha   90.00
_cell.angle_beta   90.00
_cell.angle_gamma   90.00
#
_symmetry.space_group_name_H-M   'P 1'
#
loop_
_entity.id
_entity.type
_entity.pdbx_description
1 polymer ?
#
loop_
_entity_poly.entity_id
_entity_poly.type
_entity_poly.pdbx_seq_one_letter_code
_entity_poly.pdbx_strand_id
1 'polypeptide(L)'
;MKRVYIGLLLLLLIPLILGQSNFQYFYSAENFIQGLADAGASIFGPVFGHDVPNEFLFAKVLLFFMIFAIVHSVLSNIELFENRAVLFVVTIVFAIFSVRYLRPNEIINAVLLPYGVFAAAVAIFIPVFVYFYFVHNSIKNPTGRRLAWGIYLVVFLMMWGLRPYEDLGAANWIYFLGFFFILMNILFDRTIQGYFGLAGLERWRQGVEDARIGRLQVEYQDLSRLTPITGRARSRLKALERELRRNGSWSP
;
A
#
# COMPACT_ATOMS: atom_id res chain seq x y z
N MET A 1 26.06 9.43 -10.91
CA MET A 1 24.90 8.60 -10.51
C MET A 1 25.16 7.71 -9.29
N LYS A 2 26.25 6.91 -9.19
CA LYS A 2 26.52 6.03 -8.02
C LYS A 2 26.56 6.73 -6.64
N ARG A 3 26.99 8.01 -6.56
CA ARG A 3 27.05 8.78 -5.30
C ARG A 3 25.68 9.21 -4.77
N VAL A 4 24.67 9.35 -5.64
CA VAL A 4 23.31 9.77 -5.26
C VAL A 4 22.58 8.64 -4.51
N TYR A 5 22.79 7.39 -4.94
CA TYR A 5 22.19 6.23 -4.29
C TYR A 5 22.76 5.95 -2.89
N ILE A 6 24.06 6.20 -2.68
CA ILE A 6 24.68 6.09 -1.34
C ILE A 6 24.14 7.19 -0.41
N GLY A 7 23.93 8.40 -0.94
CA GLY A 7 23.28 9.49 -0.20
C GLY A 7 21.83 9.17 0.18
N LEU A 8 21.05 8.56 -0.72
CA LEU A 8 19.68 8.11 -0.45
C LEU A 8 19.61 6.97 0.59
N LEU A 9 20.60 6.07 0.57
CA LEU A 9 20.70 4.97 1.54
C LEU A 9 21.08 5.49 2.94
N LEU A 10 21.96 6.49 3.01
CA LEU A 10 22.26 7.21 4.26
C LEU A 10 21.08 8.06 4.75
N LEU A 11 20.29 8.65 3.85
CA LEU A 11 19.07 9.39 4.17
C LEU A 11 17.98 8.50 4.78
N LEU A 12 17.92 7.21 4.43
CA LEU A 12 17.01 6.24 5.05
C LEU A 12 17.46 5.79 6.46
N LEU A 13 18.71 6.05 6.85
CA LEU A 13 19.21 5.80 8.20
C LEU A 13 18.94 6.98 9.15
N ILE A 14 18.67 8.17 8.61
CA ILE A 14 18.37 9.38 9.39
C ILE A 14 17.08 9.23 10.24
N PRO A 15 15.95 8.68 9.72
CA PRO A 15 14.77 8.39 10.54
C PRO A 15 15.05 7.41 11.69
N LEU A 16 16.01 6.48 11.52
CA LEU A 16 16.39 5.49 12.52
C LEU A 16 17.15 6.12 13.69
N ILE A 17 17.97 7.13 13.40
CA ILE A 17 18.75 7.90 14.40
C ILE A 17 17.87 8.96 15.07
N LEU A 18 17.00 9.63 14.31
CA LEU A 18 16.06 10.62 14.84
C LEU A 18 14.89 10.02 15.62
N GLY A 19 14.61 8.73 15.43
CA GLY A 19 13.62 7.98 16.22
C GLY A 19 13.97 7.89 17.71
N GLN A 20 15.24 8.09 18.09
CA GLN A 20 15.68 8.11 19.49
C GLN A 20 15.55 9.50 20.15
N SER A 21 15.51 10.58 19.38
CA SER A 21 15.49 11.96 19.90
C SER A 21 14.09 12.55 20.09
N ASN A 22 13.02 11.82 19.73
CA ASN A 22 11.64 12.33 19.77
C ASN A 22 10.89 12.08 21.09
N PHE A 23 11.60 11.83 22.19
CA PHE A 23 10.99 11.72 23.53
C PHE A 23 10.21 12.97 23.96
N GLN A 24 10.46 14.14 23.34
CA GLN A 24 9.80 15.40 23.71
C GLN A 24 8.53 15.72 22.91
N TYR A 25 8.33 15.12 21.72
CA TYR A 25 7.08 15.25 20.93
C TYR A 25 6.00 14.25 21.36
N PHE A 26 6.39 13.12 21.95
CA PHE A 26 5.47 12.12 22.46
C PHE A 26 4.53 12.70 23.55
N TYR A 27 5.06 13.55 24.44
CA TYR A 27 4.28 14.25 25.47
C TYR A 27 3.13 15.11 24.92
N SER A 28 3.27 15.72 23.74
CA SER A 28 2.18 16.53 23.15
C SER A 28 1.10 15.68 22.49
N ALA A 29 1.48 14.56 21.89
CA ALA A 29 0.52 13.63 21.29
C ALA A 29 -0.25 12.87 22.37
N GLU A 30 0.44 12.42 23.42
CA GLU A 30 -0.16 11.72 24.56
C GLU A 30 -1.16 12.62 25.30
N ASN A 31 -0.80 13.88 25.57
CA ASN A 31 -1.73 14.84 26.19
C ASN A 31 -2.95 15.17 25.30
N PHE A 32 -2.77 15.22 23.97
CA PHE A 32 -3.88 15.43 23.03
C PHE A 32 -4.81 14.22 22.95
N ILE A 33 -4.23 13.02 22.90
CA ILE A 33 -4.97 11.75 22.90
C ILE A 33 -5.73 11.59 24.21
N GLN A 34 -5.11 11.91 25.35
CA GLN A 34 -5.74 11.89 26.66
C GLN A 34 -6.92 12.87 26.73
N GLY A 35 -6.74 14.10 26.23
CA GLY A 35 -7.82 15.10 26.17
C GLY A 35 -9.01 14.68 25.28
N LEU A 36 -8.74 14.01 24.15
CA LEU A 36 -9.78 13.42 23.32
C LEU A 36 -10.47 12.23 24.00
N ALA A 37 -9.70 11.39 24.70
CA ALA A 37 -10.23 10.24 25.43
C ALA A 37 -11.15 10.69 26.57
N ASP A 38 -10.76 11.72 27.32
CA ASP A 38 -11.55 12.27 28.43
C ASP A 38 -12.82 12.98 27.93
N ALA A 39 -12.74 13.71 26.81
CA ALA A 39 -13.91 14.29 26.15
C ALA A 39 -14.87 13.19 25.65
N GLY A 40 -14.33 12.14 25.04
CA GLY A 40 -15.09 10.97 24.63
C GLY A 40 -15.76 10.27 25.81
N ALA A 41 -15.06 10.12 26.93
CA ALA A 41 -15.59 9.51 28.15
C ALA A 41 -16.76 10.30 28.73
N SER A 42 -16.69 11.63 28.71
CA SER A 42 -17.78 12.50 29.15
C SER A 42 -19.04 12.36 28.30
N ILE A 43 -18.90 12.28 26.97
CA ILE A 43 -20.03 12.21 26.02
C ILE A 43 -20.65 10.80 26.00
N PHE A 44 -19.81 9.77 25.90
CA PHE A 44 -20.24 8.40 25.61
C PHE A 44 -20.31 7.50 26.86
N GLY A 45 -19.68 7.89 27.97
CA GLY A 45 -19.70 7.15 29.23
C GLY A 45 -21.12 6.85 29.75
N PRO A 46 -22.06 7.81 29.76
CA PRO A 46 -23.43 7.55 30.19
C PRO A 46 -24.18 6.52 29.31
N VAL A 47 -23.81 6.40 28.03
CA VAL A 47 -24.45 5.50 27.06
C VAL A 47 -23.86 4.09 27.14
N PHE A 48 -22.54 3.98 27.30
CA PHE A 48 -21.80 2.70 27.26
C PHE A 48 -21.41 2.12 28.63
N GLY A 49 -21.62 2.88 29.72
CA GLY A 49 -21.31 2.50 31.10
C GLY A 49 -20.11 3.27 31.68
N HIS A 50 -20.17 3.62 32.97
CA HIS A 50 -19.17 4.47 33.65
C HIS A 50 -17.85 3.75 34.00
N ASP A 51 -17.82 2.41 33.98
CA ASP A 51 -16.66 1.61 34.42
C ASP A 51 -15.77 1.12 33.27
N VAL A 52 -15.81 1.79 32.11
CA VAL A 52 -15.02 1.39 30.94
C VAL A 52 -13.70 2.16 30.93
N PRO A 53 -12.53 1.51 31.04
CA PRO A 53 -11.24 2.18 30.88
C PRO A 53 -11.18 2.99 29.57
N ASN A 54 -10.53 4.16 29.60
CA ASN A 54 -10.47 5.12 28.48
C ASN A 54 -10.03 4.46 27.15
N GLU A 55 -9.10 3.52 27.23
CA GLU A 55 -8.58 2.73 26.10
C GLU A 55 -9.68 1.97 25.34
N PHE A 56 -10.70 1.52 26.06
CA PHE A 56 -11.80 0.71 25.55
C PHE A 56 -12.99 1.54 25.06
N LEU A 57 -13.06 2.81 25.46
CA LEU A 57 -14.14 3.69 25.03
C LEU A 57 -14.07 3.98 23.54
N PHE A 58 -12.87 4.23 23.00
CA PHE A 58 -12.66 4.43 21.57
C PHE A 58 -13.09 3.19 20.76
N ALA A 59 -12.69 1.99 21.20
CA ALA A 59 -13.07 0.75 20.56
C ALA A 59 -14.58 0.52 20.58
N LYS A 60 -15.26 0.84 21.70
CA LYS A 60 -16.72 0.77 21.82
C LYS A 60 -17.44 1.76 20.91
N VAL A 61 -16.93 2.98 20.75
CA VAL A 61 -17.47 3.99 19.81
C VAL A 61 -17.33 3.50 18.37
N LEU A 62 -16.18 2.96 17.99
CA LEU A 62 -15.97 2.42 16.65
C LEU A 62 -16.90 1.24 16.36
N LEU A 63 -17.03 0.32 17.33
CA LEU A 63 -17.94 -0.81 17.26
C LEU A 63 -19.40 -0.36 17.16
N PHE A 64 -19.79 0.69 17.89
CA PHE A 64 -21.12 1.28 17.80
C PHE A 64 -21.43 1.72 16.37
N PHE A 65 -20.54 2.49 15.73
CA PHE A 65 -20.75 2.94 14.35
C PHE A 65 -20.74 1.78 13.35
N MET A 66 -19.91 0.75 13.56
CA MET A 66 -19.88 -0.43 12.71
C MET A 66 -21.20 -1.23 12.80
N ILE A 67 -21.67 -1.53 14.01
CA ILE A 67 -22.94 -2.23 14.23
C ILE A 67 -24.10 -1.39 13.69
N PHE A 68 -24.08 -0.08 13.96
CA PHE A 68 -25.07 0.84 13.41
C PHE A 68 -25.11 0.76 11.88
N ALA A 69 -23.97 0.85 11.20
CA ALA A 69 -23.92 0.79 9.74
C ALA A 69 -24.43 -0.55 9.17
N ILE A 70 -24.01 -1.67 9.78
CA ILE A 70 -24.44 -3.01 9.35
C ILE A 70 -25.94 -3.19 9.58
N VAL A 71 -26.44 -2.91 10.78
CA VAL A 71 -27.86 -3.05 11.12
C VAL A 71 -28.70 -2.12 10.26
N HIS A 72 -28.29 -0.86 10.08
CA HIS A 72 -28.98 0.10 9.21
C HIS A 72 -29.08 -0.42 7.78
N SER A 73 -27.96 -0.91 7.23
CA SER A 73 -27.90 -1.43 5.87
C SER A 73 -28.76 -2.69 5.69
N VAL A 74 -28.83 -3.56 6.68
CA VAL A 74 -29.70 -4.75 6.62
C VAL A 74 -31.17 -4.36 6.74
N LEU A 75 -31.52 -3.55 7.75
CA LEU A 75 -32.91 -3.14 7.99
C LEU A 75 -33.47 -2.26 6.87
N SER A 76 -32.64 -1.49 6.17
CA SER A 76 -33.08 -0.67 5.03
C SER A 76 -33.56 -1.48 3.82
N ASN A 77 -33.26 -2.78 3.76
CA ASN A 77 -33.73 -3.66 2.70
C ASN A 77 -35.04 -4.39 3.05
N ILE A 78 -35.63 -4.13 4.23
CA ILE A 78 -36.84 -4.80 4.71
C ILE A 78 -38.03 -3.83 4.60
N GLU A 79 -39.10 -4.25 3.93
CA GLU A 79 -40.33 -3.45 3.69
C GLU A 79 -40.99 -2.97 5.01
N LEU A 80 -40.85 -3.72 6.10
CA LEU A 80 -41.35 -3.33 7.43
C LEU A 80 -40.71 -2.06 8.00
N PHE A 81 -39.56 -1.62 7.47
CA PHE A 81 -38.82 -0.44 7.94
C PHE A 81 -38.79 0.71 6.92
N GLU A 82 -39.84 0.84 6.10
CA GLU A 82 -40.01 1.98 5.17
C GLU A 82 -39.95 3.35 5.87
N ASN A 83 -40.43 3.44 7.11
CA ASN A 83 -40.34 4.66 7.90
C ASN A 83 -38.91 4.89 8.40
N ARG A 84 -38.22 5.86 7.80
CA ARG A 84 -36.84 6.23 8.14
C ARG A 84 -36.62 6.56 9.62
N ALA A 85 -37.61 7.16 10.29
CA ALA A 85 -37.49 7.50 11.71
C ALA A 85 -37.52 6.24 12.58
N VAL A 86 -38.41 5.29 12.27
CA VAL A 86 -38.50 4.00 12.97
C VAL A 86 -37.24 3.18 12.73
N LEU A 87 -36.78 3.10 11.48
CA LEU A 87 -35.55 2.42 11.10
C LEU A 87 -34.34 2.98 11.89
N PHE A 88 -34.22 4.30 11.95
CA PHE A 88 -33.12 4.95 12.66
C PHE A 88 -33.16 4.69 14.16
N VAL A 89 -34.32 4.85 14.80
CA VAL A 89 -34.50 4.57 16.24
C VAL A 89 -34.16 3.12 16.57
N VAL A 90 -34.70 2.17 15.80
CA VAL A 90 -34.44 0.74 16.02
C VAL A 90 -32.96 0.42 15.82
N THR A 91 -32.31 0.96 14.80
CA THR A 91 -30.87 0.79 14.56
C THR A 91 -30.04 1.34 15.72
N ILE A 92 -30.35 2.56 16.20
CA ILE A 92 -29.64 3.16 17.34
C ILE A 92 -29.80 2.29 18.59
N VAL A 93 -31.02 1.89 18.90
CA VAL A 93 -31.30 1.05 20.07
C VAL A 93 -30.50 -0.25 19.97
N PHE A 94 -30.57 -0.96 18.85
CA PHE A 94 -29.79 -2.18 18.65
C PHE A 94 -28.29 -1.94 18.81
N ALA A 95 -27.74 -0.88 18.22
CA ALA A 95 -26.32 -0.56 18.32
C ALA A 95 -25.90 -0.22 19.77
N ILE A 96 -26.68 0.59 20.49
CA ILE A 96 -26.43 0.92 21.91
C ILE A 96 -26.47 -0.35 22.76
N PHE A 97 -27.51 -1.18 22.63
CA PHE A 97 -27.64 -2.42 23.40
C PHE A 97 -26.48 -3.38 23.12
N SER A 98 -26.10 -3.55 21.85
CA SER A 98 -25.01 -4.44 21.45
C SER A 98 -23.68 -4.02 22.08
N VAL A 99 -23.38 -2.72 22.13
CA VAL A 99 -22.12 -2.20 22.70
C VAL A 99 -22.17 -2.14 24.24
N ARG A 100 -23.33 -1.83 24.82
CA ARG A 100 -23.49 -1.70 26.28
C ARG A 100 -23.33 -3.03 27.01
N TYR A 101 -23.90 -4.11 26.47
CA TYR A 101 -23.84 -5.43 27.10
C TYR A 101 -22.61 -6.25 26.68
N LEU A 102 -21.75 -5.66 25.87
CA LEU A 102 -20.51 -6.29 25.43
C LEU A 102 -19.51 -6.39 26.60
N ARG A 103 -19.06 -7.61 26.92
CA ARG A 103 -18.03 -7.82 27.94
C ARG A 103 -16.68 -7.24 27.45
N PRO A 104 -15.97 -6.44 28.27
CA PRO A 104 -14.75 -5.74 27.84
C PRO A 104 -13.65 -6.67 27.32
N ASN A 105 -13.48 -7.86 27.91
CA ASN A 105 -12.25 -8.65 27.71
C ASN A 105 -12.28 -9.57 26.48
N GLU A 106 -13.46 -9.93 25.97
CA GLU A 106 -13.59 -11.01 24.97
C GLU A 106 -13.66 -10.48 23.53
N ILE A 107 -14.44 -9.42 23.29
CA ILE A 107 -14.67 -8.91 21.93
C ILE A 107 -13.72 -7.78 21.58
N ILE A 108 -13.20 -7.03 22.56
CA ILE A 108 -12.19 -6.01 22.29
C ILE A 108 -10.90 -6.66 21.79
N ASN A 109 -10.48 -7.77 22.40
CA ASN A 109 -9.41 -8.59 21.84
C ASN A 109 -9.77 -9.08 20.43
N ALA A 110 -11.00 -9.56 20.18
CA ALA A 110 -11.40 -10.05 18.86
C ALA A 110 -11.46 -8.96 17.76
N VAL A 111 -11.86 -7.73 18.08
CA VAL A 111 -12.02 -6.63 17.13
C VAL A 111 -10.72 -5.83 16.98
N LEU A 112 -9.98 -5.60 18.06
CA LEU A 112 -8.70 -4.88 18.01
C LEU A 112 -7.55 -5.75 17.51
N LEU A 113 -7.58 -7.08 17.68
CA LEU A 113 -6.52 -7.96 17.15
C LEU A 113 -6.27 -7.74 15.66
N PRO A 114 -7.30 -7.79 14.78
CA PRO A 114 -7.12 -7.57 13.35
C PRO A 114 -6.51 -6.20 13.03
N TYR A 115 -6.90 -5.14 13.75
CA TYR A 115 -6.34 -3.80 13.53
C TYR A 115 -4.90 -3.67 14.02
N GLY A 116 -4.58 -4.25 15.17
CA GLY A 116 -3.20 -4.32 15.67
C GLY A 116 -2.30 -5.14 14.75
N VAL A 117 -2.79 -6.28 14.28
CA VAL A 117 -2.12 -7.12 13.26
C VAL A 117 -1.94 -6.35 11.95
N PHE A 118 -2.96 -5.63 11.49
CA PHE A 118 -2.86 -4.81 10.28
C PHE A 118 -1.84 -3.67 10.44
N ALA A 119 -1.89 -2.92 11.53
CA ALA A 119 -0.95 -1.83 11.80
C ALA A 119 0.49 -2.36 11.92
N ALA A 120 0.68 -3.48 12.62
CA ALA A 120 1.97 -4.16 12.71
C ALA A 120 2.44 -4.65 11.33
N ALA A 121 1.56 -5.24 10.52
CA ALA A 121 1.87 -5.68 9.17
C ALA A 121 2.28 -4.49 8.29
N VAL A 122 1.54 -3.39 8.30
CA VAL A 122 1.85 -2.18 7.55
C VAL A 122 3.20 -1.61 8.00
N ALA A 123 3.44 -1.50 9.30
CA ALA A 123 4.69 -0.98 9.85
C ALA A 123 5.91 -1.86 9.50
N ILE A 124 5.72 -3.18 9.39
CA ILE A 124 6.78 -4.12 9.01
C ILE A 124 6.98 -4.15 7.49
N PHE A 125 5.91 -4.26 6.71
CA PHE A 125 5.99 -4.45 5.26
C PHE A 125 6.33 -3.16 4.49
N ILE A 126 5.91 -1.98 4.95
CA ILE A 126 6.24 -0.73 4.23
C ILE A 126 7.77 -0.54 4.10
N PRO A 127 8.56 -0.58 5.18
CA PRO A 127 10.02 -0.47 5.07
C PRO A 127 10.62 -1.54 4.18
N VAL A 128 10.12 -2.78 4.28
CA VAL A 128 10.55 -3.91 3.45
C VAL A 128 10.30 -3.64 1.97
N PHE A 129 9.12 -3.14 1.59
CA PHE A 129 8.77 -2.85 0.19
C PHE A 129 9.54 -1.66 -0.38
N VAL A 130 9.74 -0.61 0.43
CA VAL A 130 10.59 0.52 0.04
C VAL A 130 12.02 0.04 -0.20
N TYR A 131 12.54 -0.80 0.69
CA TYR A 131 13.87 -1.40 0.54
C TYR A 131 13.95 -2.31 -0.70
N PHE A 132 12.95 -3.17 -0.90
CA PHE A 132 12.82 -4.04 -2.08
C PHE A 132 12.93 -3.23 -3.37
N TYR A 133 12.16 -2.14 -3.47
CA TYR A 133 12.15 -1.25 -4.63
C TYR A 133 13.54 -0.65 -4.87
N PHE A 134 14.20 -0.20 -3.81
CA PHE A 134 15.53 0.39 -3.92
C PHE A 134 16.58 -0.62 -4.40
N VAL A 135 16.57 -1.84 -3.83
CA VAL A 135 17.53 -2.90 -4.17
C VAL A 135 17.38 -3.33 -5.62
N HIS A 136 16.15 -3.56 -6.08
CA HIS A 136 15.90 -4.06 -7.43
C HIS A 136 16.13 -3.00 -8.52
N ASN A 137 15.86 -1.72 -8.24
CA ASN A 137 16.03 -0.66 -9.23
C ASN A 137 17.44 -0.05 -9.25
N SER A 138 18.10 0.04 -8.09
CA SER A 138 19.39 0.74 -7.99
C SER A 138 20.59 -0.20 -8.18
N ILE A 139 20.45 -1.49 -7.83
CA ILE A 139 21.57 -2.44 -7.82
C ILE A 139 21.40 -3.48 -8.94
N LYS A 140 22.10 -3.24 -10.06
CA LYS A 140 22.07 -4.15 -11.21
C LYS A 140 22.84 -5.46 -10.98
N ASN A 141 23.90 -5.44 -10.16
CA ASN A 141 24.75 -6.60 -9.90
C ASN A 141 24.08 -7.58 -8.91
N PRO A 142 23.92 -8.87 -9.26
CA PRO A 142 23.37 -9.89 -8.37
C PRO A 142 24.06 -10.00 -7.01
N THR A 143 25.40 -9.93 -6.98
CA THR A 143 26.15 -10.02 -5.72
C THR A 143 25.85 -8.84 -4.80
N GLY A 144 25.68 -7.64 -5.38
CA GLY A 144 25.33 -6.44 -4.63
C GLY A 144 23.93 -6.51 -4.01
N ARG A 145 22.95 -7.11 -4.72
CA ARG A 145 21.58 -7.28 -4.19
C ARG A 145 21.54 -8.31 -3.07
N ARG A 146 22.23 -9.44 -3.23
CA ARG A 146 22.33 -10.45 -2.16
C ARG A 146 22.97 -9.87 -0.90
N LEU A 147 24.03 -9.08 -1.07
CA LEU A 147 24.68 -8.38 0.05
C LEU A 147 23.72 -7.37 0.71
N ALA A 148 23.00 -6.59 -0.09
CA ALA A 148 22.01 -5.63 0.40
C ALA A 148 20.93 -6.34 1.24
N TRP A 149 20.30 -7.38 0.69
CA TRP A 149 19.34 -8.20 1.44
C TRP A 149 19.93 -8.85 2.69
N GLY A 150 21.19 -9.28 2.65
CA GLY A 150 21.90 -9.80 3.82
C GLY A 150 22.08 -8.74 4.92
N ILE A 151 22.48 -7.53 4.57
CA ILE A 151 22.58 -6.41 5.52
C ILE A 151 21.21 -6.09 6.11
N TYR A 152 20.18 -6.03 5.26
CA TYR A 152 18.81 -5.78 5.70
C TYR A 152 18.29 -6.88 6.64
N LEU A 153 18.62 -8.14 6.37
CA LEU A 153 18.28 -9.26 7.24
C LEU A 153 18.90 -9.09 8.64
N VAL A 154 20.19 -8.69 8.72
CA VAL A 154 20.85 -8.46 10.01
C VAL A 154 20.18 -7.31 10.77
N VAL A 155 19.90 -6.18 10.10
CA VAL A 155 19.20 -5.04 10.70
C VAL A 155 17.80 -5.46 11.18
N PHE A 156 17.07 -6.22 10.36
CA PHE A 156 15.74 -6.72 10.70
C PHE A 156 15.77 -7.63 11.94
N LEU A 157 16.73 -8.57 12.01
CA LEU A 157 16.92 -9.44 13.16
C LEU A 157 17.31 -8.66 14.43
N MET A 158 18.17 -7.65 14.30
CA MET A 158 18.50 -6.75 15.41
C MET A 158 17.26 -6.00 15.90
N MET A 159 16.48 -5.41 15.00
CA MET A 159 15.23 -4.72 15.36
C MET A 159 14.21 -5.66 15.99
N TRP A 160 14.11 -6.88 15.49
CA TRP A 160 13.21 -7.89 16.04
C TRP A 160 13.65 -8.34 17.43
N GLY A 161 14.95 -8.60 17.64
CA GLY A 161 15.50 -9.03 18.93
C GLY A 161 15.53 -7.94 20.00
N LEU A 162 15.58 -6.66 19.62
CA LEU A 162 15.54 -5.52 20.56
C LEU A 162 14.13 -5.19 21.05
N ARG A 163 13.09 -5.81 20.49
CA ARG A 163 11.69 -5.51 20.84
C ARG A 163 11.19 -6.52 21.88
N PRO A 164 10.73 -6.08 23.07
CA PRO A 164 10.26 -6.98 24.11
C PRO A 164 9.11 -7.88 23.61
N TYR A 165 9.16 -9.16 23.94
CA TYR A 165 8.12 -10.12 23.55
C TYR A 165 6.74 -9.77 24.13
N GLU A 166 6.73 -9.17 25.32
CA GLU A 166 5.52 -8.75 26.04
C GLU A 166 4.74 -7.64 25.31
N ASP A 167 5.43 -6.75 24.58
CA ASP A 167 4.80 -5.68 23.79
C ASP A 167 4.24 -6.16 22.44
N LEU A 168 4.76 -7.28 21.94
CA LEU A 168 4.43 -7.83 20.61
C LEU A 168 3.24 -8.79 20.65
N GLY A 169 3.05 -9.49 21.76
CA GLY A 169 1.96 -10.44 21.98
C GLY A 169 1.67 -11.32 20.75
N ALA A 170 0.39 -11.36 20.35
CA ALA A 170 -0.09 -12.14 19.21
C ALA A 170 0.32 -11.61 17.83
N ALA A 171 1.05 -10.49 17.71
CA ALA A 171 1.53 -9.94 16.44
C ALA A 171 2.97 -10.39 16.08
N ASN A 172 3.67 -11.09 16.99
CA ASN A 172 5.05 -11.52 16.77
C ASN A 172 5.24 -12.42 15.52
N TRP A 173 4.22 -13.20 15.14
CA TRP A 173 4.26 -14.04 13.94
C TRP A 173 4.45 -13.24 12.64
N ILE A 174 4.11 -11.95 12.61
CA ILE A 174 4.30 -11.09 11.44
C ILE A 174 5.81 -10.87 11.18
N TYR A 175 6.64 -10.86 12.22
CA TYR A 175 8.09 -10.78 12.05
C TYR A 175 8.66 -12.03 11.38
N PHE A 176 8.08 -13.20 11.64
CA PHE A 176 8.42 -14.43 10.91
C PHE A 176 8.06 -14.33 9.42
N LEU A 177 6.91 -13.72 9.08
CA LEU A 177 6.57 -13.45 7.68
C LEU A 177 7.58 -12.48 7.03
N GLY A 178 7.96 -11.41 7.72
CA GLY A 178 8.98 -10.47 7.24
C GLY A 178 10.33 -11.16 7.01
N PHE A 179 10.78 -11.96 7.98
CA PHE A 179 11.99 -12.77 7.86
C PHE A 179 11.92 -13.72 6.66
N PHE A 180 10.81 -14.44 6.50
CA PHE A 180 10.60 -15.35 5.39
C PHE A 180 10.62 -14.60 4.05
N PHE A 181 9.97 -13.44 3.97
CA PHE A 181 9.97 -12.60 2.78
C PHE A 181 11.39 -12.15 2.40
N ILE A 182 12.21 -11.73 3.36
CA ILE A 182 13.61 -11.36 3.13
C ILE A 182 14.41 -12.57 2.63
N LEU A 183 14.22 -13.74 3.26
CA LEU A 183 14.89 -14.97 2.86
C LEU A 183 14.52 -15.40 1.43
N MET A 184 13.24 -15.32 1.08
CA MET A 184 12.75 -15.59 -0.28
C MET A 184 13.39 -14.65 -1.30
N ASN A 185 13.56 -13.37 -0.97
CA ASN A 185 14.24 -12.42 -1.85
C ASN A 185 15.71 -12.76 -2.07
N ILE A 186 16.41 -13.30 -1.05
CA ILE A 186 17.80 -13.75 -1.18
C ILE A 186 17.88 -14.99 -2.09
N LEU A 187 17.00 -15.97 -1.89
CA LEU A 187 17.00 -17.24 -2.61
C LEU A 187 16.56 -17.08 -4.07
N PHE A 188 15.49 -16.32 -4.31
CA PHE A 188 14.85 -16.16 -5.62
C PHE A 188 15.29 -14.89 -6.39
N ASP A 189 16.36 -14.24 -5.95
CA ASP A 189 16.89 -13.01 -6.56
C ASP A 189 17.01 -13.08 -8.09
N ARG A 190 17.46 -14.22 -8.64
CA ARG A 190 17.60 -14.42 -10.10
C ARG A 190 16.26 -14.50 -10.81
N THR A 191 15.29 -15.18 -10.22
CA THR A 191 13.95 -15.38 -10.81
C THR A 191 13.19 -14.06 -10.87
N ILE A 192 13.24 -13.28 -9.79
CA ILE A 192 12.59 -11.97 -9.69
C ILE A 192 13.15 -11.03 -10.78
N GLN A 193 14.47 -11.01 -10.94
CA GLN A 193 15.09 -10.15 -11.96
C GLN A 193 14.78 -10.59 -13.39
N GLY A 194 14.65 -11.89 -13.64
CA GLY A 194 14.23 -12.41 -14.95
C GLY A 194 12.85 -11.90 -15.35
N TYR A 195 11.90 -11.91 -14.41
CA TYR A 195 10.54 -11.40 -14.63
C TYR A 195 10.54 -9.90 -14.94
N PHE A 196 11.20 -9.08 -14.12
CA PHE A 196 11.27 -7.63 -14.35
C PHE A 196 12.12 -7.24 -15.58
N GLY A 197 13.14 -8.02 -15.91
CA GLY A 197 13.99 -7.81 -17.08
C GLY A 197 13.25 -8.05 -18.39
N LEU A 198 12.44 -9.11 -18.46
CA LEU A 198 11.60 -9.41 -19.63
C LEU A 198 10.55 -8.33 -19.87
N ALA A 199 9.89 -7.85 -18.81
CA ALA A 199 8.92 -6.76 -18.90
C ALA A 199 9.55 -5.44 -19.40
N GLY A 200 10.81 -5.17 -19.05
CA GLY A 200 11.56 -4.02 -19.58
C GLY A 200 11.93 -4.18 -21.06
N LEU A 201 12.25 -5.39 -21.48
CA LEU A 201 12.63 -5.70 -22.86
C LEU A 201 11.43 -5.58 -23.82
N GLU A 202 10.24 -5.99 -23.38
CA GLU A 202 8.99 -5.83 -24.13
C GLU A 202 8.67 -4.36 -24.37
N ARG A 203 8.80 -3.51 -23.34
CA ARG A 203 8.59 -2.05 -23.48
C ARG A 203 9.60 -1.42 -24.42
N TRP A 204 10.86 -1.83 -24.37
CA TRP A 204 11.88 -1.34 -25.31
C TRP A 204 11.59 -1.77 -26.74
N ARG A 205 11.19 -3.03 -26.94
CA ARG A 205 10.80 -3.56 -28.26
C ARG A 205 9.60 -2.80 -28.83
N GLN A 206 8.57 -2.55 -28.02
CA GLN A 206 7.42 -1.73 -28.40
C GLN A 206 7.86 -0.32 -28.81
N GLY A 207 8.71 0.35 -28.03
CA GLY A 207 9.22 1.68 -28.38
C GLY A 207 10.04 1.72 -29.68
N VAL A 208 10.80 0.65 -30.00
CA VAL A 208 11.52 0.53 -31.27
C VAL A 208 10.58 0.30 -32.46
N GLU A 209 9.54 -0.52 -32.27
CA GLU A 209 8.50 -0.74 -33.29
C GLU A 209 7.70 0.55 -33.54
N ASP A 210 7.31 1.27 -32.50
CA ASP A 210 6.61 2.56 -32.60
C ASP A 210 7.46 3.61 -33.31
N ALA A 211 8.75 3.72 -32.96
CA ALA A 211 9.66 4.63 -33.63
C ALA A 211 9.88 4.26 -35.12
N ARG A 212 9.86 2.96 -35.44
CA ARG A 212 9.92 2.49 -36.84
C ARG A 212 8.65 2.88 -37.60
N ILE A 213 7.47 2.68 -37.01
CA ILE A 213 6.19 3.06 -37.61
C ILE A 213 6.11 4.59 -37.81
N GLY A 214 6.53 5.37 -36.82
CA GLY A 214 6.56 6.83 -36.89
C GLY A 214 7.43 7.34 -38.05
N ARG A 215 8.62 6.74 -38.27
CA ARG A 215 9.47 7.08 -39.43
C ARG A 215 8.78 6.79 -40.77
N LEU A 216 8.08 5.66 -40.88
CA LEU A 216 7.34 5.30 -42.10
C LEU A 216 6.17 6.27 -42.37
N GLN A 217 5.49 6.74 -41.32
CA GLN A 217 4.42 7.74 -41.43
C GLN A 217 4.96 9.11 -41.87
N VAL A 218 6.09 9.56 -41.31
CA VAL A 218 6.75 10.80 -41.73
C VAL A 218 7.20 10.71 -43.19
N GLU A 219 7.85 9.60 -43.59
CA GLU A 219 8.27 9.39 -44.99
C GLU A 219 7.07 9.40 -45.95
N TYR A 220 5.93 8.81 -45.54
CA TYR A 220 4.70 8.85 -46.32
C TYR A 220 4.13 10.27 -46.46
N GLN A 221 4.10 11.05 -45.37
CA GLN A 221 3.62 12.44 -45.38
C GLN A 221 4.52 13.36 -46.22
N ASP A 222 5.83 13.20 -46.14
CA ASP A 222 6.77 14.01 -46.92
C ASP A 222 6.62 13.71 -48.42
N LEU A 223 6.49 12.44 -48.80
CA LEU A 223 6.31 12.04 -50.19
C LEU A 223 4.94 12.41 -50.75
N SER A 224 3.88 12.44 -49.94
CA SER A 224 2.54 12.81 -50.39
C SER A 224 2.37 14.32 -50.63
N ARG A 225 3.21 15.15 -49.99
CA ARG A 225 3.24 16.60 -50.15
C ARG A 225 4.01 17.08 -51.39
N LEU A 226 4.76 16.21 -52.07
CA LEU A 226 5.52 16.60 -53.27
C LEU A 226 4.60 16.79 -54.47
N THR A 227 4.55 18.00 -55.04
CA THR A 227 3.90 18.29 -56.33
C THR A 227 4.88 18.94 -57.31
N PRO A 228 5.05 18.42 -58.54
CA PRO A 228 4.43 17.21 -59.10
C PRO A 228 5.07 15.91 -58.58
N ILE A 229 4.24 14.89 -58.33
CA ILE A 229 4.69 13.57 -57.84
C ILE A 229 5.44 12.84 -58.96
N THR A 230 6.72 12.53 -58.73
CA THR A 230 7.52 11.72 -59.67
C THR A 230 7.05 10.25 -59.69
N GLY A 231 7.23 9.54 -60.81
CA GLY A 231 6.83 8.13 -60.93
C GLY A 231 7.47 7.19 -59.88
N ARG A 232 8.70 7.51 -59.44
CA ARG A 232 9.39 6.80 -58.35
C ARG A 232 8.74 7.05 -56.99
N ALA A 233 8.37 8.30 -56.69
CA ALA A 233 7.67 8.67 -55.46
C ALA A 233 6.31 7.96 -55.35
N ARG A 234 5.57 7.85 -56.45
CA ARG A 234 4.28 7.13 -56.49
C ARG A 234 4.40 5.64 -56.17
N SER A 235 5.46 4.99 -56.65
CA SER A 235 5.72 3.58 -56.35
C SER A 235 6.13 3.38 -54.88
N ARG A 236 6.93 4.31 -54.32
CA ARG A 236 7.33 4.28 -52.92
C ARG A 236 6.15 4.51 -51.97
N LEU A 237 5.26 5.46 -52.28
CA LEU A 237 4.01 5.69 -51.53
C LEU A 237 3.15 4.42 -51.45
N LYS A 238 2.94 3.72 -52.57
CA LYS A 238 2.21 2.44 -52.59
C LYS A 238 2.90 1.31 -51.82
N ALA A 239 4.23 1.37 -51.67
CA ALA A 239 4.98 0.40 -50.87
C ALA A 239 4.83 0.72 -49.37
N LEU A 240 4.97 1.99 -48.99
CA LEU A 240 4.77 2.47 -47.62
C LEU A 240 3.34 2.25 -47.12
N GLU A 241 2.34 2.51 -47.95
CA GLU A 241 0.93 2.25 -47.64
C GLU A 241 0.69 0.77 -47.33
N ARG A 242 1.28 -0.13 -48.13
CA ARG A 242 1.18 -1.58 -47.90
C ARG A 242 1.86 -2.01 -46.61
N GLU A 243 3.02 -1.44 -46.27
CA GLU A 243 3.71 -1.72 -45.00
C GLU A 243 2.94 -1.18 -43.78
N LEU A 244 2.37 0.03 -43.86
CA LEU A 244 1.57 0.62 -42.78
C LEU A 244 0.26 -0.15 -42.55
N ARG A 245 -0.42 -0.59 -43.62
CA ARG A 245 -1.60 -1.45 -43.53
C ARG A 245 -1.29 -2.81 -42.91
N ARG A 246 -0.15 -3.41 -43.26
CA ARG A 246 0.27 -4.71 -42.70
C ARG A 246 0.55 -4.63 -41.19
N ASN A 247 1.00 -3.47 -40.72
CA ASN A 247 1.30 -3.23 -39.31
C ASN A 247 0.09 -2.65 -38.52
N GLY A 248 -1.08 -2.51 -39.14
CA GLY A 248 -2.30 -2.01 -38.48
C GLY A 248 -2.29 -0.51 -38.12
N SER A 249 -1.31 0.26 -38.61
CA SER A 249 -1.07 1.65 -38.23
C SER A 249 -1.42 2.67 -39.34
N TRP A 250 -2.28 2.28 -40.27
CA TRP A 250 -2.72 3.12 -41.38
C TRP A 250 -3.98 3.91 -41.01
N SER A 251 -3.89 5.24 -41.04
CA SER A 251 -5.06 6.14 -40.99
C SER A 251 -5.19 6.85 -42.35
N PRO A 252 -6.37 6.81 -43.00
CA PRO A 252 -6.62 7.52 -44.25
C PRO A 252 -6.51 9.04 -44.12
#